data_AF-A0A5N6Z062-F1
#
_entry.id   AF-A0A5N6Z062-F1
#
_cell.length_a   1.000
_cell.length_b   1.000
_cell.length_c   1.000
_cell.angle_alpha   90.00
_cell.angle_beta   90.00
_cell.angle_gamma   90.00
#
_symmetry.space_group_name_H-M   'P 1'
#
loop_
_entity.id
_entity.type
_entity.pdbx_description
1 polymer ?
#
loop_
_entity_poly.entity_id
_entity_poly.type
_entity_poly.pdbx_seq_one_letter_code
_entity_poly.pdbx_strand_id
1 'polypeptide(L)'
;MTGLRIFEIIQQSEDPNQARKYDLNTCRLNLEAEIDGLRVHELNASQLKELKIELQSMTLFGTSDRKPSFVPAPVDCARQVKNSWSFSTFHSGFVVLEDMLWSAKDVGFYVPYKSAVIYNNLDWNDQHILRGELLIILRLMSGQLQKRRFLHHMKAPLLIISFMGKFGRVIEAYFDGQSLILGCTKLYSFRSQTSTAFRDSAEWYLSNPVGNTVQVIHGSSLLF
;
A
#
# COMPACT_ATOMS: atom_id res chain seq x y z
N MET A 1 32.79 0.26 3.48
CA MET A 1 33.42 -0.21 2.22
C MET A 1 32.68 -1.39 1.58
N THR A 2 31.37 -1.56 1.81
CA THR A 2 30.63 -2.78 1.40
C THR A 2 29.58 -2.56 0.30
N GLY A 3 29.19 -1.30 0.04
CA GLY A 3 28.15 -0.96 -0.94
C GLY A 3 28.61 -0.97 -2.40
N LEU A 4 29.86 -0.59 -2.67
CA LEU A 4 30.41 -0.52 -4.05
C LEU A 4 30.51 -1.90 -4.72
N ARG A 5 30.86 -2.96 -3.97
CA ARG A 5 30.94 -4.32 -4.52
C ARG A 5 29.59 -4.92 -4.91
N ILE A 6 28.51 -4.58 -4.22
CA ILE A 6 27.17 -5.10 -4.55
C ILE A 6 26.67 -4.46 -5.85
N PHE A 7 26.98 -3.18 -6.06
CA PHE A 7 26.64 -2.46 -7.30
C PHE A 7 27.31 -3.08 -8.53
N GLU A 8 28.59 -3.43 -8.43
CA GLU A 8 29.34 -4.09 -9.50
C GLU A 8 28.82 -5.51 -9.78
N ILE A 9 28.45 -6.27 -8.74
CA ILE A 9 27.92 -7.63 -8.87
C ILE A 9 26.52 -7.65 -9.52
N ILE A 10 25.67 -6.65 -9.24
CA ILE A 10 24.32 -6.56 -9.83
C ILE A 10 24.38 -6.07 -11.29
N GLN A 11 25.29 -5.15 -11.61
CA GLN A 11 25.57 -4.75 -13.00
C GLN A 11 26.10 -5.91 -13.86
N GLN A 12 26.70 -6.93 -13.24
CA GLN A 12 27.17 -8.16 -13.90
C GLN A 12 26.13 -9.30 -13.89
N SER A 13 24.95 -9.13 -13.31
CA SER A 13 23.94 -10.20 -13.30
C SER A 13 23.24 -10.29 -14.66
N GLU A 14 23.34 -11.44 -15.32
CA GLU A 14 22.68 -11.70 -16.62
C GLU A 14 21.14 -11.79 -16.53
N ASP A 15 20.55 -11.81 -15.32
CA ASP A 15 19.10 -11.82 -15.15
C ASP A 15 18.50 -10.40 -15.24
N PRO A 16 17.79 -10.06 -16.34
CA PRO A 16 17.21 -8.74 -16.53
C PRO A 16 16.16 -8.38 -15.46
N ASN A 17 15.57 -9.37 -14.78
CA ASN A 17 14.61 -9.12 -13.70
C ASN A 17 15.30 -8.62 -12.43
N GLN A 18 16.53 -9.08 -12.17
CA GLN A 18 17.28 -8.68 -10.99
C GLN A 18 17.77 -7.23 -11.09
N ALA A 19 18.29 -6.84 -12.25
CA ALA A 19 18.65 -5.45 -12.54
C ALA A 19 17.42 -4.53 -12.43
N ARG A 20 16.29 -4.90 -13.05
CA ARG A 20 15.05 -4.14 -12.95
C ARG A 20 14.54 -4.01 -11.52
N LYS A 21 14.67 -5.06 -10.71
CA LYS A 21 14.26 -5.03 -9.30
C LYS A 21 15.13 -4.09 -8.48
N TYR A 22 16.43 -4.05 -8.78
CA TYR A 22 17.36 -3.12 -8.17
C TYR A 22 16.97 -1.66 -8.46
N ASP A 23 16.70 -1.33 -9.72
CA ASP A 23 16.27 0.01 -10.13
C ASP A 23 14.97 0.41 -9.44
N LEU A 24 14.00 -0.50 -9.38
CA LEU A 24 12.72 -0.28 -8.71
C LEU A 24 12.89 0.04 -7.21
N ASN A 25 13.72 -0.74 -6.53
CA ASN A 25 14.01 -0.52 -5.11
C ASN A 25 14.70 0.81 -4.89
N THR A 26 15.61 1.20 -5.79
CA THR A 26 16.31 2.49 -5.73
C THR A 26 15.33 3.66 -5.89
N CYS A 27 14.45 3.61 -6.90
CA CYS A 27 13.40 4.61 -7.09
C CYS A 27 12.50 4.75 -5.85
N ARG A 28 12.07 3.63 -5.27
CA ARG A 28 11.23 3.64 -4.06
C ARG A 28 11.94 4.23 -2.84
N LEU A 29 13.21 3.87 -2.61
CA LEU A 29 14.00 4.39 -1.49
C LEU A 29 14.30 5.88 -1.64
N ASN A 30 14.54 6.36 -2.86
CA ASN A 30 14.72 7.79 -3.12
C ASN A 30 13.43 8.56 -2.83
N LEU A 31 12.28 8.04 -3.25
CA LEU A 31 10.97 8.65 -2.92
C LEU A 31 10.71 8.67 -1.41
N GLU A 32 11.04 7.59 -0.70
CA GLU A 32 10.92 7.55 0.77
C GLU A 32 11.79 8.62 1.42
N ALA A 33 13.05 8.76 1.00
CA ALA A 33 13.96 9.78 1.54
C ALA A 33 13.50 11.21 1.23
N GLU A 34 12.95 11.44 0.03
CA GLU A 34 12.41 12.74 -0.37
C GLU A 34 11.22 13.13 0.51
N ILE A 35 10.27 12.21 0.74
CA ILE A 35 9.10 12.42 1.61
C ILE A 35 9.54 12.60 3.07
N ASP A 36 10.50 11.82 3.54
CA ASP A 36 11.03 11.91 4.91
C ASP A 36 11.66 13.28 5.18
N GLY A 37 12.30 13.89 4.17
CA GLY A 37 12.88 15.23 4.24
C GLY A 37 11.87 16.39 4.22
N LEU A 38 10.60 16.14 3.90
CA LEU A 38 9.57 17.16 3.89
C LEU A 38 9.22 17.63 5.31
N ARG A 39 9.08 18.94 5.48
CA ARG A 39 8.65 19.57 6.76
C ARG A 39 7.14 19.70 6.89
N VAL A 40 6.39 19.29 5.87
CA VAL A 40 4.92 19.37 5.85
C VAL A 40 4.31 18.04 6.29
N HIS A 41 3.22 18.11 7.06
CA HIS A 41 2.50 16.92 7.51
C HIS A 41 1.41 16.47 6.51
N GLU A 42 0.98 17.37 5.63
CA GLU A 42 -0.05 17.16 4.63
C GLU A 42 0.49 17.53 3.24
N LEU A 43 0.13 16.72 2.25
CA LEU A 43 0.47 16.94 0.85
C LEU A 43 -0.80 17.10 0.02
N ASN A 44 -0.87 18.17 -0.76
CA ASN A 44 -1.92 18.40 -1.73
C ASN A 44 -1.62 17.71 -3.08
N ALA A 45 -2.60 17.71 -3.99
CA ALA A 45 -2.48 17.06 -5.30
C ALA A 45 -1.28 17.55 -6.14
N SER A 46 -0.91 18.84 -6.07
CA SER A 46 0.23 19.38 -6.80
C SER A 46 1.56 18.83 -6.27
N GLN A 47 1.73 18.82 -4.95
CA GLN A 47 2.92 18.27 -4.29
C GLN A 47 3.05 16.76 -4.55
N LEU A 48 1.93 16.02 -4.52
CA LEU A 48 1.93 14.59 -4.87
C LEU A 48 2.38 14.37 -6.31
N LYS A 49 1.93 15.20 -7.26
CA LYS A 49 2.32 15.09 -8.66
C LYS A 49 3.83 15.35 -8.87
N GLU A 50 4.40 16.31 -8.16
CA GLU A 50 5.85 16.58 -8.19
C GLU A 50 6.66 15.37 -7.72
N LEU A 51 6.16 14.66 -6.70
CA LEU A 51 6.76 13.44 -6.14
C LEU A 51 6.46 12.17 -6.97
N LYS A 52 5.83 12.29 -8.14
CA LYS A 52 5.38 11.15 -8.96
C LYS A 52 4.44 10.20 -8.18
N ILE A 53 3.55 10.79 -7.39
CA ILE A 53 2.49 10.08 -6.68
C ILE A 53 1.17 10.37 -7.40
N GLU A 54 0.53 9.32 -7.90
CA GLU A 54 -0.74 9.42 -8.60
C GLU A 54 -1.89 9.09 -7.65
N LEU A 55 -2.67 10.11 -7.32
CA LEU A 55 -3.89 9.95 -6.54
C LEU A 55 -5.08 9.65 -7.47
N GLN A 56 -5.76 8.55 -7.21
CA GLN A 56 -6.91 8.10 -7.98
C GLN A 56 -8.11 7.90 -7.06
N SER A 57 -9.26 8.40 -7.48
CA SER A 57 -10.52 8.14 -6.77
C SER A 57 -10.87 6.66 -6.89
N MET A 58 -11.23 6.05 -5.76
CA MET A 58 -11.61 4.65 -5.65
C MET A 58 -12.93 4.55 -4.90
N THR A 59 -13.77 3.59 -5.27
CA THR A 59 -14.89 3.20 -4.43
C THR A 59 -14.81 1.72 -4.11
N LEU A 60 -15.29 1.38 -2.92
CA LEU A 60 -15.44 -0.01 -2.52
C LEU A 60 -16.70 -0.64 -3.15
N PHE A 61 -17.66 0.18 -3.61
CA PHE A 61 -18.96 -0.24 -4.16
C PHE A 61 -19.42 0.64 -5.32
N GLY A 62 -20.36 0.12 -6.11
CA GLY A 62 -20.93 0.81 -7.27
C GLY A 62 -20.46 0.24 -8.61
N THR A 63 -21.01 0.80 -9.68
CA THR A 63 -20.81 0.34 -11.07
C THR A 63 -19.89 1.25 -11.90
N SER A 64 -19.57 2.47 -11.45
CA SER A 64 -18.88 3.46 -12.29
C SER A 64 -17.44 3.80 -11.89
N ASP A 65 -16.99 3.45 -10.69
CA ASP A 65 -15.72 3.93 -10.14
C ASP A 65 -14.71 2.78 -9.99
N ARG A 66 -13.40 3.12 -10.05
CA ARG A 66 -12.30 2.15 -9.92
C ARG A 66 -12.41 1.41 -8.59
N LYS A 67 -12.36 0.08 -8.63
CA LYS A 67 -12.27 -0.80 -7.45
C LYS A 67 -10.80 -1.13 -7.11
N PRO A 68 -10.51 -1.59 -5.88
CA PRO A 68 -9.19 -2.14 -5.57
C PRO A 68 -8.77 -3.19 -6.60
N SER A 69 -7.55 -3.06 -7.12
CA SER A 69 -7.00 -3.88 -8.20
C SER A 69 -6.34 -5.17 -7.70
N PHE A 70 -5.88 -5.18 -6.44
CA PHE A 70 -5.14 -6.29 -5.83
C PHE A 70 -5.94 -7.04 -4.78
N VAL A 71 -7.23 -6.72 -4.64
CA VAL A 71 -8.16 -7.38 -3.73
C VAL A 71 -9.42 -7.69 -4.54
N PRO A 72 -9.94 -8.92 -4.54
CA PRO A 72 -11.22 -9.20 -5.17
C PRO A 72 -12.33 -8.66 -4.26
N ALA A 73 -13.52 -8.44 -4.84
CA ALA A 73 -14.70 -8.15 -4.02
C ALA A 73 -14.87 -9.23 -2.93
N PRO A 74 -15.27 -8.84 -1.71
CA PRO A 74 -15.32 -9.76 -0.59
C PRO A 74 -16.21 -10.97 -0.87
N VAL A 75 -15.67 -12.17 -0.62
CA VAL A 75 -16.40 -13.43 -0.66
C VAL A 75 -16.79 -13.78 0.77
N ASP A 76 -18.10 -13.93 1.02
CA ASP A 76 -18.78 -14.17 2.30
C ASP A 76 -17.86 -14.19 3.55
N CYS A 77 -17.81 -13.03 4.20
CA CYS A 77 -16.92 -12.68 5.30
C CYS A 77 -17.08 -13.58 6.53
N ALA A 78 -18.26 -14.19 6.73
CA ALA A 78 -18.54 -15.04 7.88
C ALA A 78 -17.59 -16.26 7.96
N ARG A 79 -17.21 -16.82 6.81
CA ARG A 79 -16.27 -17.96 6.75
C ARG A 79 -14.83 -17.54 7.03
N GLN A 80 -14.46 -16.32 6.65
CA GLN A 80 -13.10 -15.81 6.80
C GLN A 80 -12.82 -15.30 8.21
N VAL A 81 -13.79 -14.72 8.92
CA VAL A 81 -13.59 -14.35 10.34
C VAL A 81 -13.26 -15.61 11.16
N LYS A 82 -13.99 -16.72 10.98
CA LYS A 82 -13.74 -17.95 11.74
C LYS A 82 -12.35 -18.57 11.48
N ASN A 83 -11.86 -18.48 10.24
CA ASN A 83 -10.55 -19.03 9.84
C ASN A 83 -9.38 -18.05 10.06
N SER A 84 -9.62 -16.74 9.91
CA SER A 84 -8.59 -15.71 10.06
C SER A 84 -8.22 -15.52 11.52
N TRP A 85 -9.13 -15.73 12.46
CA TRP A 85 -8.82 -15.66 13.89
C TRP A 85 -8.08 -16.90 14.42
N SER A 86 -8.12 -18.02 13.69
CA SER A 86 -7.44 -19.27 14.07
C SER A 86 -6.07 -19.46 13.40
N PHE A 87 -5.81 -18.81 12.26
CA PHE A 87 -4.53 -18.95 11.51
C PHE A 87 -3.72 -17.66 11.35
N SER A 88 -4.25 -16.48 11.70
CA SER A 88 -3.44 -15.25 11.69
C SER A 88 -2.53 -15.26 12.92
N THR A 89 -1.26 -15.58 12.71
CA THR A 89 -0.23 -15.09 13.63
C THR A 89 -0.23 -13.57 13.49
N PHE A 90 -1.01 -12.90 14.33
CA PHE A 90 -0.84 -11.48 14.58
C PHE A 90 0.61 -11.28 15.03
N HIS A 91 1.50 -10.90 14.12
CA HIS A 91 2.70 -10.14 14.49
C HIS A 91 2.26 -8.69 14.79
N SER A 92 1.24 -8.52 15.64
CA SER A 92 0.72 -7.21 16.02
C SER A 92 1.57 -6.64 17.14
N GLY A 93 2.74 -6.11 16.77
CA GLY A 93 3.26 -4.97 17.50
C GLY A 93 2.53 -3.75 16.99
N PHE A 94 1.80 -3.05 17.86
CA PHE A 94 1.51 -1.65 17.57
C PHE A 94 2.84 -0.91 17.52
N VAL A 95 3.15 -0.27 16.39
CA VAL A 95 4.37 0.52 16.25
C VAL A 95 3.94 1.98 16.14
N VAL A 96 4.62 2.85 16.89
CA VAL A 96 4.43 4.30 16.82
C VAL A 96 5.47 4.86 15.87
N LEU A 97 5.02 5.59 14.86
CA LEU A 97 5.87 6.38 13.99
C LEU A 97 5.29 7.79 13.93
N GLU A 98 6.04 8.83 14.29
CA GLU A 98 5.57 10.23 14.22
C GLU A 98 4.20 10.45 14.91
N ASP A 99 4.05 9.91 16.13
CA ASP A 99 2.80 9.92 16.92
C ASP A 99 1.61 9.19 16.26
N MET A 100 1.85 8.49 15.16
CA MET A 100 0.88 7.70 14.43
C MET A 100 0.93 6.24 14.89
N LEU A 101 -0.21 5.74 15.34
CA LEU A 101 -0.37 4.34 15.75
C LEU A 101 -0.76 3.50 14.53
N TRP A 102 -0.04 2.42 14.26
CA TRP A 102 -0.43 1.50 13.19
C TRP A 102 -0.23 0.04 13.54
N SER A 103 -0.96 -0.83 12.83
CA SER A 103 -0.87 -2.28 12.92
C SER A 103 -1.00 -2.86 11.52
N ALA A 104 -0.30 -3.95 11.24
CA ALA A 104 -0.34 -4.62 9.95
C ALA A 104 -0.57 -6.12 10.07
N LYS A 105 -1.20 -6.67 9.05
CA LYS A 105 -1.46 -8.10 8.88
C LYS A 105 -0.80 -8.55 7.57
N ASP A 106 0.01 -9.60 7.65
CA ASP A 106 0.43 -10.31 6.44
C ASP A 106 -0.79 -11.05 5.87
N VAL A 107 -1.08 -10.84 4.59
CA VAL A 107 -2.28 -11.38 3.94
C VAL A 107 -1.85 -12.17 2.71
N GLY A 108 -2.06 -13.49 2.75
CA GLY A 108 -1.56 -14.44 1.76
C GLY A 108 -0.16 -14.98 2.08
N PHE A 109 0.05 -16.28 1.86
CA PHE A 109 1.34 -16.94 2.12
C PHE A 109 2.35 -16.81 0.96
N TYR A 110 1.86 -16.54 -0.26
CA TYR A 110 2.63 -16.63 -1.51
C TYR A 110 2.67 -15.33 -2.33
N VAL A 111 2.08 -14.25 -1.82
CA VAL A 111 2.14 -12.94 -2.49
C VAL A 111 2.53 -11.85 -1.50
N PRO A 112 3.29 -10.83 -1.94
CA PRO A 112 3.77 -9.73 -1.10
C PRO A 112 2.68 -8.69 -0.86
N TYR A 113 1.47 -9.13 -0.49
CA TYR A 113 0.37 -8.25 -0.16
C TYR A 113 0.29 -8.07 1.36
N LYS A 114 -0.05 -6.85 1.80
CA LYS A 114 -0.19 -6.53 3.21
C LYS A 114 -1.38 -5.61 3.43
N SER A 115 -2.16 -5.90 4.46
CA SER A 115 -3.17 -4.98 4.96
C SER A 115 -2.65 -4.27 6.20
N ALA A 116 -2.97 -2.98 6.36
CA ALA A 116 -2.64 -2.24 7.57
C ALA A 116 -3.79 -1.32 8.02
N VAL A 117 -3.76 -0.98 9.31
CA VAL A 117 -4.62 0.02 9.90
C VAL A 117 -3.74 1.09 10.51
N ILE A 118 -4.03 2.34 10.17
CA ILE A 118 -3.29 3.52 10.63
C ILE A 118 -4.28 4.41 11.38
N TYR A 119 -3.85 4.96 12.51
CA TYR A 119 -4.59 5.92 13.30
C TYR A 119 -3.81 7.22 13.39
N ASN A 120 -4.43 8.30 12.94
CA ASN A 120 -3.97 9.67 13.06
C ASN A 120 -4.97 10.50 13.86
N ASN A 121 -4.44 11.44 14.65
CA ASN A 121 -5.21 12.40 15.42
C ASN A 121 -5.22 13.81 14.79
N LEU A 122 -4.72 13.96 13.56
CA LEU A 122 -4.74 15.22 12.80
C LEU A 122 -6.12 15.53 12.20
N ASP A 123 -6.38 16.82 11.99
CA ASP A 123 -7.62 17.34 11.41
C ASP A 123 -7.80 16.94 9.93
N TRP A 124 -9.04 17.04 9.45
CA TRP A 124 -9.51 16.34 8.25
C TRP A 124 -9.43 17.21 6.99
N ASN A 125 -8.92 16.62 5.90
CA ASN A 125 -9.09 17.15 4.55
C ASN A 125 -9.07 16.02 3.51
N ASP A 126 -10.23 15.76 2.87
CA ASP A 126 -10.43 14.69 1.87
C ASP A 126 -9.45 14.74 0.69
N GLN A 127 -8.90 15.92 0.39
CA GLN A 127 -8.01 16.13 -0.77
C GLN A 127 -6.52 16.00 -0.45
N HIS A 128 -6.17 15.75 0.82
CA HIS A 128 -4.78 15.70 1.26
C HIS A 128 -4.40 14.28 1.69
N ILE A 129 -3.14 13.94 1.45
CA ILE A 129 -2.52 12.72 1.95
C ILE A 129 -1.52 13.12 3.04
N LEU A 130 -1.52 12.37 4.14
CA LEU A 130 -0.63 12.63 5.25
C LEU A 130 0.76 12.09 4.94
N ARG A 131 1.80 12.85 5.28
CA ARG A 131 3.20 12.41 5.16
C ARG A 131 3.42 11.06 5.86
N GLY A 132 2.85 10.89 7.06
CA GLY A 132 2.91 9.64 7.82
C GLY A 132 2.25 8.45 7.13
N GLU A 133 1.13 8.66 6.40
CA GLU A 133 0.51 7.60 5.60
C GLU A 133 1.47 7.13 4.50
N LEU A 134 2.10 8.06 3.77
CA LEU A 134 3.05 7.75 2.70
C LEU A 134 4.28 7.00 3.22
N LEU A 135 4.85 7.45 4.34
CA LEU A 135 6.02 6.80 4.94
C LEU A 135 5.70 5.37 5.39
N ILE A 136 4.54 5.15 6.02
CA ILE A 136 4.12 3.79 6.41
C ILE A 136 3.91 2.93 5.16
N ILE A 137 3.25 3.44 4.12
CA ILE A 137 3.07 2.73 2.84
C ILE A 137 4.42 2.26 2.29
N LEU A 138 5.37 3.18 2.11
CA LEU A 138 6.68 2.88 1.50
C LEU A 138 7.51 1.92 2.34
N ARG A 139 7.52 2.10 3.67
CA ARG A 139 8.24 1.21 4.60
C ARG A 139 7.65 -0.19 4.60
N LEU A 140 6.33 -0.32 4.56
CA LEU A 140 5.68 -1.62 4.46
C LEU A 140 5.96 -2.31 3.12
N MET A 141 5.97 -1.57 1.99
CA MET A 141 6.37 -2.11 0.69
C MET A 141 7.80 -2.63 0.72
N SER A 142 8.73 -1.81 1.21
CA SER A 142 10.15 -2.16 1.34
C SER A 142 10.33 -3.40 2.21
N GLY A 143 9.67 -3.45 3.37
CA GLY A 143 9.73 -4.58 4.27
C GLY A 143 9.20 -5.89 3.66
N GLN A 144 8.16 -5.84 2.81
CA GLN A 144 7.70 -7.03 2.10
C GLN A 144 8.70 -7.50 1.04
N LEU A 145 9.18 -6.60 0.20
CA LEU A 145 10.04 -6.96 -0.94
C LEU A 145 11.45 -7.40 -0.53
N GLN A 146 11.88 -7.09 0.70
CA GLN A 146 13.12 -7.59 1.30
C GLN A 146 13.02 -9.03 1.83
N LYS A 147 11.81 -9.59 2.00
CA LYS A 147 11.65 -10.96 2.49
C LYS A 147 12.13 -11.95 1.42
N ARG A 148 12.95 -12.93 1.81
CA ARG A 148 13.49 -13.97 0.92
C ARG A 148 12.40 -14.68 0.09
N ARG A 149 11.25 -14.96 0.70
CA ARG A 149 10.10 -15.60 0.02
C ARG A 149 9.48 -14.76 -1.11
N PHE A 150 9.77 -13.46 -1.18
CA PHE A 150 9.21 -12.53 -2.16
C PHE A 150 10.25 -11.95 -3.14
N LEU A 151 11.41 -12.59 -3.24
CA LEU A 151 12.48 -12.13 -4.13
C LEU A 151 12.08 -12.12 -5.62
N HIS A 152 11.15 -12.97 -6.05
CA HIS A 152 10.67 -12.99 -7.43
C HIS A 152 9.56 -11.97 -7.73
N HIS A 153 9.07 -11.25 -6.70
CA HIS A 153 8.02 -10.26 -6.88
C HIS A 153 8.61 -8.86 -7.06
N MET A 154 7.94 -8.10 -7.90
CA MET A 154 8.27 -6.73 -8.27
C MET A 154 7.36 -5.72 -7.57
N LYS A 155 6.11 -6.09 -7.30
CA LYS A 155 5.14 -5.22 -6.62
C LYS A 155 4.82 -5.76 -5.24
N ALA A 156 4.63 -4.87 -4.27
CA ALA A 156 4.06 -5.19 -2.97
C ALA A 156 2.83 -4.31 -2.72
N PRO A 157 1.65 -4.71 -3.21
CA PRO A 157 0.45 -3.93 -3.02
C PRO A 157 0.03 -3.92 -1.55
N LEU A 158 -0.55 -2.81 -1.12
CA LEU A 158 -1.04 -2.60 0.22
C LEU A 158 -2.49 -2.13 0.19
N LEU A 159 -3.26 -2.56 1.18
CA LEU A 159 -4.55 -1.96 1.51
C LEU A 159 -4.50 -1.43 2.93
N ILE A 160 -4.76 -0.14 3.06
CA ILE A 160 -4.65 0.58 4.33
C ILE A 160 -6.00 1.16 4.69
N ILE A 161 -6.46 0.89 5.91
CA ILE A 161 -7.54 1.66 6.52
C ILE A 161 -6.88 2.78 7.33
N SER A 162 -7.07 4.02 6.90
CA SER A 162 -6.57 5.19 7.61
C SER A 162 -7.72 5.84 8.39
N PHE A 163 -7.54 5.93 9.72
CA PHE A 163 -8.44 6.61 10.63
C PHE A 163 -7.89 7.99 10.96
N MET A 164 -8.70 9.03 10.79
CA MET A 164 -8.41 10.43 11.08
C MET A 164 -9.47 10.95 12.07
N GLY A 165 -9.24 10.72 13.35
CA GLY A 165 -10.24 10.98 14.40
C GLY A 165 -11.55 10.20 14.20
N LYS A 166 -12.61 10.88 13.73
CA LYS A 166 -13.95 10.28 13.51
C LYS A 166 -14.24 9.92 12.06
N PHE A 167 -13.27 10.13 11.18
CA PHE A 167 -13.34 9.80 9.78
C PHE A 167 -12.36 8.69 9.45
N GLY A 168 -12.59 8.01 8.35
CA GLY A 168 -11.57 7.13 7.79
C GLY A 168 -11.79 6.86 6.32
N ARG A 169 -10.74 6.35 5.69
CA ARG A 169 -10.72 5.97 4.29
C ARG A 169 -9.95 4.68 4.08
N VAL A 170 -10.21 4.06 2.95
CA VAL A 170 -9.40 2.97 2.45
C VAL A 170 -8.46 3.49 1.36
N ILE A 171 -7.20 3.11 1.46
CA ILE A 171 -6.14 3.44 0.52
C ILE A 171 -5.59 2.13 -0.03
N GLU A 172 -5.75 1.89 -1.33
CA GLU A 172 -4.95 0.91 -2.05
C GLU A 172 -3.66 1.58 -2.54
N ALA A 173 -2.50 0.98 -2.29
CA ALA A 173 -1.22 1.52 -2.70
C ALA A 173 -0.36 0.47 -3.37
N TYR A 174 0.27 0.81 -4.49
CA TYR A 174 1.33 -0.01 -5.11
C TYR A 174 2.28 0.87 -5.90
N PHE A 175 3.55 0.47 -5.96
CA PHE A 175 4.53 1.10 -6.81
C PHE A 175 4.51 0.40 -8.18
N ASP A 176 4.33 1.17 -9.26
CA ASP A 176 4.16 0.57 -10.58
C ASP A 176 5.47 0.34 -11.33
N GLY A 177 6.57 0.97 -10.91
CA GLY A 177 7.77 1.09 -11.75
C GLY A 177 8.41 2.47 -11.66
N GLN A 178 7.54 3.47 -11.71
CA GLN A 178 7.88 4.86 -11.98
C GLN A 178 7.21 5.81 -10.98
N SER A 179 5.97 5.49 -10.60
CA SER A 179 5.11 6.28 -9.74
C SER A 179 4.53 5.44 -8.61
N LEU A 180 4.25 6.09 -7.48
CA LEU A 180 3.44 5.49 -6.42
C LEU A 180 1.97 5.73 -6.75
N ILE A 181 1.22 4.67 -7.00
CA ILE A 181 -0.21 4.75 -7.29
C ILE A 181 -1.00 4.60 -5.99
N LEU A 182 -1.87 5.58 -5.70
CA LEU A 182 -2.74 5.60 -4.54
C LEU A 182 -4.20 5.64 -4.99
N GLY A 183 -4.93 4.55 -4.79
CA GLY A 183 -6.39 4.51 -4.91
C GLY A 183 -7.03 4.86 -3.57
N CYS A 184 -7.69 6.01 -3.46
CA CYS A 184 -8.28 6.47 -2.21
C CYS A 184 -9.80 6.56 -2.30
N THR A 185 -10.48 6.06 -1.27
CA THR A 185 -11.91 6.32 -1.08
C THR A 185 -12.14 7.73 -0.56
N LYS A 186 -13.38 8.22 -0.71
CA LYS A 186 -13.87 9.38 0.06
C LYS A 186 -13.77 9.10 1.57
N LEU A 187 -13.68 10.16 2.38
CA LEU A 187 -13.73 10.00 3.83
C LEU A 187 -15.14 9.55 4.27
N TYR A 188 -15.19 8.44 4.99
CA TYR A 188 -16.40 7.97 5.64
C TYR A 188 -16.50 8.57 7.04
N SER A 189 -17.66 9.13 7.37
CA SER A 189 -17.95 9.57 8.73
C SER A 189 -18.44 8.39 9.57
N PHE A 190 -17.66 7.99 10.57
CA PHE A 190 -18.06 6.93 11.50
C PHE A 190 -19.12 7.37 12.52
N ARG A 191 -19.58 8.64 12.48
CA ARG A 191 -20.73 9.09 13.28
C ARG A 191 -22.08 8.82 12.62
N SER A 192 -22.14 8.86 11.29
CA SER A 192 -23.41 8.79 10.54
C SER A 192 -23.54 7.55 9.65
N GLN A 193 -22.42 6.93 9.25
CA GLN A 193 -22.38 5.78 8.34
C GLN A 193 -21.69 4.56 8.98
N THR A 194 -21.77 4.45 10.30
CA THR A 194 -20.90 3.58 11.12
C THR A 194 -20.96 2.11 10.73
N SER A 195 -22.13 1.58 10.37
CA SER A 195 -22.27 0.13 10.16
C SER A 195 -21.82 -0.31 8.76
N THR A 196 -22.19 0.42 7.71
CA THR A 196 -21.88 0.05 6.32
C THR A 196 -20.41 0.30 6.03
N ALA A 197 -19.92 1.53 6.16
CA ALA A 197 -18.53 1.86 5.84
C ALA A 197 -17.50 1.04 6.65
N PHE A 198 -17.79 0.75 7.92
CA PHE A 198 -16.92 -0.09 8.74
C PHE A 198 -16.97 -1.55 8.31
N ARG A 199 -18.17 -2.11 8.13
CA ARG A 199 -18.33 -3.48 7.62
C ARG A 199 -17.56 -3.62 6.32
N ASP A 200 -17.86 -2.76 5.38
CA ASP A 200 -17.28 -2.72 4.05
C ASP A 200 -15.75 -2.66 4.07
N SER A 201 -15.19 -1.70 4.82
CA SER A 201 -13.74 -1.59 4.98
C SER A 201 -13.13 -2.86 5.57
N ALA A 202 -13.81 -3.47 6.56
CA ALA A 202 -13.39 -4.73 7.16
C ALA A 202 -13.46 -5.91 6.18
N GLU A 203 -14.50 -5.98 5.33
CA GLU A 203 -14.63 -7.02 4.30
C GLU A 203 -13.45 -6.98 3.32
N TRP A 204 -13.08 -5.79 2.85
CA TRP A 204 -11.90 -5.59 2.00
C TRP A 204 -10.58 -5.88 2.73
N TYR A 205 -10.43 -5.42 3.98
CA TYR A 205 -9.23 -5.65 4.79
C TYR A 205 -8.96 -7.14 5.08
N LEU A 206 -10.02 -7.92 5.24
CA LEU A 206 -9.96 -9.35 5.53
C LEU A 206 -9.87 -10.23 4.28
N SER A 207 -10.08 -9.67 3.09
CA SER A 207 -10.08 -10.40 1.83
C SER A 207 -8.70 -10.93 1.43
N ASN A 208 -8.71 -12.01 0.64
CA ASN A 208 -7.48 -12.58 0.09
C ASN A 208 -6.98 -11.72 -1.08
N PRO A 209 -5.67 -11.60 -1.28
CA PRO A 209 -5.11 -10.79 -2.34
C PRO A 209 -5.26 -11.48 -3.70
N VAL A 210 -5.39 -10.67 -4.75
CA VAL A 210 -5.39 -11.08 -6.17
C VAL A 210 -4.46 -10.19 -6.97
N GLY A 211 -4.24 -10.53 -8.24
CA GLY A 211 -3.44 -9.74 -9.17
C GLY A 211 -1.98 -10.19 -9.28
N ASN A 212 -1.34 -9.75 -10.36
CA ASN A 212 0.03 -10.12 -10.69
C ASN A 212 1.02 -9.18 -9.99
N THR A 213 1.86 -9.74 -9.12
CA THR A 213 2.90 -9.02 -8.38
C THR A 213 4.31 -9.30 -8.90
N VAL A 214 4.46 -10.18 -9.90
CA VAL A 214 5.73 -10.56 -10.53
C VAL A 214 6.08 -9.63 -11.69
N GLN A 215 5.10 -8.95 -12.29
CA GLN A 215 5.30 -8.08 -13.46
C GLN A 215 5.00 -6.60 -13.18
N VAL A 216 5.80 -5.73 -13.81
CA VAL A 216 5.56 -4.29 -13.94
C VAL A 216 4.83 -4.06 -15.25
N ILE A 217 3.62 -3.50 -15.20
CA ILE A 217 2.84 -3.21 -16.42
C ILE A 217 3.47 -1.96 -17.02
N HIS A 218 4.17 -2.10 -18.15
CA HIS A 218 4.50 -0.94 -18.96
C HIS A 218 3.23 -0.50 -19.67
N GLY A 219 2.86 0.77 -19.52
CA GLY A 219 1.86 1.39 -20.37
C GLY A 219 2.39 1.47 -21.80
N SER A 220 2.29 0.37 -22.55
CA SER A 220 2.36 0.26 -24.01
C SER A 220 2.36 -1.23 -24.39
N SER A 221 1.16 -1.80 -24.58
CA SER A 221 0.83 -2.86 -25.56
C SER A 221 -0.58 -3.40 -25.25
N LEU A 222 -1.59 -2.56 -25.47
CA LEU A 222 -2.85 -3.07 -25.98
C LEU A 222 -2.67 -3.18 -27.49
N LEU A 223 -2.26 -4.35 -27.95
CA LEU A 223 -2.57 -4.81 -29.31
C LEU A 223 -3.03 -6.26 -29.16
N PHE A 224 -4.32 -6.43 -29.45
CA PHE A 224 -4.93 -7.71 -29.81
C PHE A 224 -4.28 -8.25 -31.08
#